data_AF-E2CFR5-F1
#
_entry.id   AF-E2CFR5-F1
#
_cell.length_a   1.000
_cell.length_b   1.000
_cell.length_c   1.000
_cell.angle_alpha   90.00
_cell.angle_beta   90.00
_cell.angle_gamma   90.00
#
_symmetry.space_group_name_H-M   'P 1'
#
loop_
_entity.id
_entity.type
_entity.pdbx_description
1 polymer ?
#
loop_
_entity_poly.entity_id
_entity_poly.type
_entity_poly.pdbx_seq_one_letter_code
_entity_poly.pdbx_strand_id
1 'polypeptide(L)' 'MATKRHKPEEIVSKLRQVEVLVGQGMPRIDAIRQVRITEQTYYTKRQMK' A
#
# COMPACT_ATOMS: atom_id res chain seq x y z
N MET A 1 23.98 3.55 -9.16
CA MET A 1 23.10 2.40 -8.86
C MET A 1 21.68 2.79 -9.26
N ALA A 2 21.16 2.18 -10.33
CA ALA A 2 19.86 2.53 -10.88
C ALA A 2 18.79 2.33 -9.79
N THR A 3 18.24 3.42 -9.28
CA THR A 3 17.02 3.42 -8.49
C THR A 3 15.97 2.76 -9.36
N LYS A 4 15.72 1.46 -9.12
CA LYS A 4 14.55 0.75 -9.62
C LYS A 4 13.35 1.53 -9.09
N ARG A 5 12.89 2.52 -9.87
CA ARG A 5 11.63 3.20 -9.62
C ARG A 5 10.59 2.10 -9.65
N HIS A 6 10.16 1.62 -8.48
CA HIS A 6 8.91 0.89 -8.40
C HIS A 6 7.88 1.76 -9.09
N LYS A 7 7.32 1.24 -10.18
CA LYS A 7 6.38 2.02 -10.98
C LYS A 7 5.28 2.46 -10.04
N PRO A 8 4.85 3.73 -10.10
CA PRO A 8 3.76 4.22 -9.24
C PRO A 8 2.52 3.33 -9.33
N GLU A 9 2.33 2.68 -10.49
CA GLU A 9 1.34 1.65 -10.76
C GLU A 9 1.40 0.46 -9.79
N GLU A 10 2.59 -0.08 -9.49
CA GLU A 10 2.73 -1.20 -8.54
C GLU A 10 2.31 -0.79 -7.12
N ILE A 11 2.57 0.46 -6.73
CA ILE A 11 2.17 0.99 -5.43
C ILE A 11 0.64 1.17 -5.38
N VAL A 12 0.03 1.70 -6.45
CA VAL A 12 -1.43 1.87 -6.53
C VAL A 12 -2.14 0.52 -6.50
N SER A 13 -1.65 -0.50 -7.20
CA SER A 13 -2.21 -1.85 -7.17
C SER A 13 -2.14 -2.47 -5.76
N LYS A 14 -1.03 -2.29 -5.04
CA LYS A 14 -0.87 -2.75 -3.66
C LYS A 14 -1.79 -2.00 -2.68
N LEU A 15 -1.95 -0.69 -2.84
CA LEU A 15 -2.90 0.10 -2.03
C LEU A 15 -4.35 -0.36 -2.25
N ARG A 16 -4.72 -0.66 -3.50
CA ARG A 16 -6.06 -1.18 -3.82
C ARG A 16 -6.31 -2.55 -3.20
N GLN A 17 -5.29 -3.42 -3.14
CA GLN A 17 -5.38 -4.70 -2.43
C GLN A 17 -5.64 -4.51 -0.93
N VAL A 18 -4.99 -3.53 -0.29
CA VAL A 18 -5.26 -3.20 1.11
C VAL A 18 -6.71 -2.72 1.30
N GLU A 19 -7.23 -1.88 0.41
CA GLU A 19 -8.62 -1.41 0.50
C GLU A 19 -9.65 -2.54 0.33
N VAL A 20 -9.39 -3.51 -0.56
CA VAL A 20 -10.24 -4.70 -0.72
C VAL A 20 -10.24 -5.57 0.54
N LEU A 21 -9.06 -5.81 1.14
CA LEU A 21 -8.95 -6.61 2.38
C LEU A 21 -9.64 -5.92 3.55
N VAL A 22 -9.50 -4.59 3.67
CA VAL A 22 -10.22 -3.81 4.68
C VAL A 22 -11.73 -3.86 4.46
N GLY A 23 -12.19 -3.80 3.21
CA GLY A 23 -13.61 -3.97 2.85
C GLY A 23 -14.18 -5.36 3.16
N GLN A 24 -13.32 -6.38 3.25
CA GLN A 24 -13.66 -7.73 3.69
C GLN A 24 -13.70 -7.88 5.23
N GLY A 25 -13.47 -6.80 5.98
CA GLY A 25 -13.47 -6.81 7.45
C GLY A 25 -12.10 -7.09 8.07
N MET A 26 -11.03 -7.14 7.26
CA MET A 26 -9.68 -7.39 7.76
C MET A 26 -9.09 -6.13 8.43
N PRO A 27 -8.41 -6.25 9.58
CA PRO A 27 -7.76 -5.12 10.22
C PRO A 27 -6.72 -4.49 9.29
N ARG A 28 -6.69 -3.15 9.24
CA ARG A 28 -5.80 -2.41 8.34
C ARG A 28 -4.33 -2.78 8.51
N ILE A 29 -3.90 -3.04 9.75
CA ILE A 29 -2.54 -3.45 10.10
C ILE A 29 -2.19 -4.82 9.49
N ASP A 30 -3.12 -5.78 9.55
CA ASP A 30 -2.91 -7.11 8.98
C ASP A 30 -2.93 -7.07 7.45
N ALA A 31 -3.83 -6.28 6.85
CA ALA A 31 -3.84 -6.05 5.41
C ALA A 31 -2.51 -5.41 4.92
N ILE A 32 -1.97 -4.44 5.64
CA ILE A 32 -0.69 -3.79 5.32
C ILE A 32 0.47 -4.77 5.45
N ARG A 33 0.50 -5.59 6.51
CA ARG A 33 1.48 -6.66 6.71
C ARG A 33 1.43 -7.70 5.58
N GLN A 34 0.24 -8.08 5.14
CA GLN A 34 0.04 -9.10 4.11
C GLN A 34 0.51 -8.63 2.73
N VAL A 35 0.31 -7.35 2.40
CA VAL A 35 0.75 -6.77 1.12
C VAL A 35 2.23 -6.35 1.15
N ARG A 36 2.91 -6.46 2.31
CA ARG A 36 4.31 -6.05 2.54
C ARG A 36 4.60 -4.61 2.10
N ILE A 37 3.65 -3.72 2.29
CA ILE A 37 3.88 -2.27 2.12
C ILE A 37 4.26 -1.70 3.48
N THR A 38 5.27 -0.84 3.54
CA THR A 38 5.55 -0.10 4.78
C THR A 38 4.43 0.91 5.03
N GLU A 39 3.97 1.02 6.28
CA GLU A 39 2.96 2.02 6.69
C GLU A 39 3.34 3.43 6.21
N GLN A 40 4.63 3.75 6.17
CA GLN A 40 5.16 5.01 5.64
C GLN A 40 4.72 5.26 4.18
N THR A 41 4.74 4.24 3.32
CA THR A 41 4.29 4.38 1.92
C THR A 41 2.78 4.61 1.83
N TYR A 42 2.00 3.99 2.72
CA TYR A 42 0.56 4.19 2.83
C TYR A 42 0.21 5.61 3.28
N TYR A 43 0.85 6.08 4.35
CA TYR A 43 0.56 7.39 4.94
C TYR A 43 1.09 8.56 4.10
N THR A 44 2.28 8.46 3.51
CA THR A 44 2.82 9.56 2.67
C THR A 44 1.99 9.77 1.40
N LYS A 45 1.43 8.72 0.80
CA LYS A 45 0.56 8.86 -0.39
C LYS A 45 -0.82 9.42 -0.05
N ARG A 46 -1.35 9.12 1.14
CA ARG A 46 -2.66 9.60 1.58
C ARG A 46 -2.63 11.03 2.12
N GLN A 47 -1.51 11.47 2.69
CA GLN A 47 -1.24 12.87 3.08
C GLN A 47 -0.95 13.80 1.89
N MET A 48 -0.57 13.24 0.73
CA MET A 48 -0.33 14.02 -0.51
C MET A 48 -1.60 14.32 -1.32
N LYS A 49 -2.79 13.96 -0.81
CA LYS A 49 -4.06 14.25 -1.45
C LYS A 49 -4.73 15.45 -0.80
#